data_AF-A0A1W9JK30-F1
#
_entry.id   AF-A0A1W9JK30-F1
#
_cell.length_a   1.000
_cell.length_b   1.000
_cell.length_c   1.000
_cell.angle_alpha   90.00
_cell.angle_beta   90.00
_cell.angle_gamma   90.00
#
_symmetry.space_group_name_H-M   'P 1'
#
loop_
_entity.id
_entity.type
_entity.pdbx_description
1 polymer ?
#
loop_
_entity_poly.entity_id
_entity_poly.type
_entity_poly.pdbx_seq_one_letter_code
_entity_poly.pdbx_strand_id
1 'polypeptide(L)'
;MQRNPPQNASLGLEGFATRLTQLIAQSTPSQAEFARRIGISTGFLSDVVRGLKKPGTEFFYAIRTEFGASIDWLLTGEGTMFGRNDIDLDLLRNIELYIAVARSAVVDGDPTAKALLLLCQAGHLQEALADPALTDFLERIAPHSDLNLAAELYNSHLWYHDPTFRRRNLLAAAQAHFEAQKPHDKRAAFANMANSTVQINFGGSQRNAGRDYYEK
;
A
#
# COMPACT_ATOMS: atom_id res chain seq x y z
N MET A 1 6.38 45.26 -19.85
CA MET A 1 6.71 44.45 -18.66
C MET A 1 5.65 44.65 -17.60
N GLN A 2 4.58 43.85 -17.61
CA GLN A 2 3.62 43.80 -16.51
C GLN A 2 4.02 42.62 -15.62
N ARG A 3 4.54 42.91 -14.42
CA ARG A 3 4.71 41.90 -13.38
C ARG A 3 3.32 41.55 -12.88
N ASN A 4 2.86 40.33 -13.18
CA ASN A 4 1.76 39.74 -12.43
C ASN A 4 2.16 39.66 -10.94
N PRO A 5 1.29 40.05 -10.01
CA PRO A 5 1.56 39.87 -8.58
C PRO A 5 1.66 38.36 -8.28
N PRO A 6 2.43 37.95 -7.25
CA PRO A 6 2.52 36.56 -6.87
C PRO A 6 1.12 36.07 -6.50
N GLN A 7 0.65 35.04 -7.21
CA GLN A 7 -0.52 34.28 -6.80
C GLN A 7 -0.24 33.80 -5.39
N ASN A 8 -0.96 34.36 -4.42
CA ASN A 8 -0.95 33.87 -3.05
C ASN A 8 -1.28 32.39 -3.13
N ALA A 9 -0.30 31.53 -2.88
CA ALA A 9 -0.51 30.11 -2.72
C ALA A 9 -1.38 29.92 -1.47
N SER A 10 -2.70 30.08 -1.67
CA SER A 10 -3.72 29.61 -0.76
C SER A 10 -3.42 28.13 -0.55
N LEU A 11 -2.86 27.78 0.60
CA LEU A 11 -2.80 26.40 1.09
C LEU A 11 -4.16 25.78 0.77
N GLY A 12 -4.18 24.79 -0.14
CA GLY A 12 -5.32 24.39 -0.97
C GLY A 12 -6.58 23.89 -0.25
N LEU A 13 -7.11 24.67 0.67
CA LEU A 13 -8.35 24.46 1.42
C LEU A 13 -9.57 24.92 0.62
N GLU A 14 -9.41 25.09 -0.69
CA GLU A 14 -10.53 25.40 -1.59
C GLU A 14 -11.61 24.31 -1.43
N GLY A 15 -12.84 24.75 -1.19
CA GLY A 15 -13.97 23.85 -0.97
C GLY A 15 -14.11 23.26 0.45
N PHE A 16 -13.23 23.58 1.42
CA PHE A 16 -13.39 23.13 2.82
C PHE A 16 -14.78 23.50 3.38
N ALA A 17 -15.19 24.76 3.24
CA ALA A 17 -16.49 25.25 3.67
C ALA A 17 -17.66 24.47 3.03
N THR A 18 -17.54 24.16 1.74
CA THR A 18 -18.53 23.38 1.00
C THR A 18 -18.63 21.95 1.54
N ARG A 19 -17.49 21.27 1.73
CA ARG A 19 -17.46 19.91 2.28
C ARG A 19 -17.95 19.85 3.72
N LEU A 20 -17.60 20.84 4.55
CA LEU A 20 -18.15 20.97 5.90
C LEU A 20 -19.68 21.13 5.87
N THR A 21 -20.20 21.94 4.95
CA THR A 21 -21.66 22.09 4.77
C THR A 21 -22.33 20.78 4.39
N GLN A 22 -21.72 20.02 3.47
CA GLN A 22 -22.19 18.69 3.08
C GLN A 22 -22.20 17.72 4.27
N LEU A 23 -21.12 17.69 5.06
CA LEU A 23 -21.03 16.86 6.26
C LEU A 23 -22.13 17.18 7.28
N ILE A 24 -22.36 18.47 7.55
CA ILE A 24 -23.41 18.91 8.49
C ILE A 24 -24.79 18.42 8.02
N ALA A 25 -25.09 18.61 6.73
CA ALA A 25 -26.37 18.24 6.13
C ALA A 25 -26.64 16.72 6.16
N GLN A 26 -25.59 15.89 6.05
CA GLN A 26 -25.72 14.44 6.12
C GLN A 26 -25.75 13.89 7.55
N SER A 27 -25.11 14.58 8.50
CA SER A 27 -24.89 14.04 9.85
C SER A 27 -25.97 14.44 10.86
N THR A 28 -26.60 15.60 10.66
CA THR A 28 -27.52 16.18 11.65
C THR A 28 -28.64 16.99 10.97
N PRO A 29 -29.81 17.15 11.62
CA PRO A 29 -30.91 17.93 11.06
C PRO A 29 -30.65 19.45 11.07
N SER A 30 -29.67 19.96 11.82
CA SER A 30 -29.36 21.39 11.88
C SER A 30 -27.90 21.68 12.27
N GLN A 31 -27.39 22.86 11.85
CA GLN A 31 -26.09 23.37 12.28
C GLN A 31 -25.98 23.52 13.81
N ALA A 32 -27.09 23.82 14.49
CA ALA A 32 -27.09 23.96 15.94
C ALA A 32 -26.82 22.63 16.65
N GLU A 33 -27.46 21.56 16.19
CA GLU A 33 -27.22 20.21 16.72
C GLU A 33 -25.80 19.72 16.40
N PHE A 34 -25.30 20.02 15.21
CA PHE A 34 -23.91 19.72 14.84
C PHE A 34 -22.91 20.40 15.79
N ALA A 35 -23.03 21.72 15.97
CA ALA A 35 -22.17 22.49 16.85
C ALA A 35 -22.18 21.98 18.28
N ARG A 36 -23.38 21.64 18.79
CA ARG A 36 -23.56 21.08 20.13
C ARG A 36 -22.83 19.75 20.31
N ARG A 37 -22.92 18.85 19.33
CA ARG A 37 -22.26 17.52 19.39
C ARG A 37 -20.74 17.61 19.42
N ILE A 38 -20.16 18.55 18.67
CA ILE A 38 -18.69 18.75 18.67
C ILE A 38 -18.21 19.79 19.69
N GLY A 39 -19.08 20.25 20.60
CA GLY A 39 -18.70 21.10 21.73
C GLY A 39 -18.32 22.55 21.38
N ILE A 40 -18.86 23.12 20.29
CA ILE A 40 -18.60 24.50 19.88
C ILE A 40 -19.86 25.36 19.85
N SER A 41 -19.70 26.68 19.75
CA SER A 41 -20.84 27.58 19.55
C SER A 41 -21.35 27.55 18.11
N THR A 42 -22.66 27.71 17.94
CA THR A 42 -23.33 27.79 16.64
C THR A 42 -22.83 28.97 15.79
N GLY A 43 -22.55 30.10 16.44
CA GLY A 43 -21.96 31.28 15.80
C GLY A 43 -20.56 31.01 15.25
N PHE A 44 -19.71 30.32 16.03
CA PHE A 44 -18.39 29.91 15.56
C PHE A 44 -18.49 28.96 14.36
N LEU A 45 -19.36 27.95 14.42
CA LEU A 45 -19.59 27.05 13.29
C LEU A 45 -20.05 27.80 12.03
N SER A 46 -20.94 28.78 12.18
CA SER A 46 -21.44 29.60 11.08
C SER A 46 -20.32 30.42 10.41
N ASP A 47 -19.43 31.02 11.22
CA ASP A 47 -18.26 31.74 10.71
C ASP A 47 -17.30 30.81 9.95
N VAL A 48 -17.12 29.57 10.42
CA VAL A 48 -16.28 28.57 9.76
C VAL A 48 -16.90 28.11 8.43
N VAL A 49 -18.20 27.83 8.40
CA VAL A 49 -18.95 27.44 7.17
C VAL A 49 -18.95 28.55 6.12
N ARG A 50 -18.90 29.82 6.54
CA ARG A 50 -18.77 30.96 5.62
C ARG A 50 -17.32 31.25 5.20
N GLY A 51 -16.35 30.48 5.70
CA GLY A 51 -14.92 30.70 5.44
C GLY A 51 -14.34 31.94 6.14
N LEU A 52 -15.05 32.52 7.11
CA LEU A 52 -14.62 33.72 7.85
C LEU A 52 -13.63 33.37 8.97
N LYS A 53 -13.69 32.14 9.49
CA LYS A 53 -12.76 31.63 10.51
C LYS A 53 -12.16 30.29 10.10
N LYS A 54 -10.89 30.11 10.45
CA LYS A 54 -10.19 28.83 10.32
C LYS A 54 -10.29 28.07 11.64
N PRO A 55 -10.83 26.84 11.67
CA PRO A 55 -10.92 26.05 12.89
C PRO A 55 -9.55 25.49 13.30
N GLY A 56 -9.37 25.25 14.61
CA GLY A 56 -8.18 24.59 15.16
C GLY A 56 -8.26 23.06 15.11
N THR A 57 -7.20 22.38 15.55
CA THR A 57 -7.09 20.91 15.55
C THR A 57 -8.21 20.20 16.31
N GLU A 58 -8.64 20.76 17.45
CA GLU A 58 -9.72 20.20 18.28
C GLU A 58 -11.05 20.05 17.52
N PHE A 59 -11.33 20.97 16.59
CA PHE A 59 -12.52 20.90 15.74
C PHE A 59 -12.48 19.66 14.83
N PHE A 60 -11.33 19.39 14.22
CA PHE A 60 -11.14 18.22 13.35
C PHE A 60 -11.16 16.91 14.14
N TYR A 61 -10.55 16.91 15.33
CA TYR A 61 -10.60 15.78 16.23
C TYR A 61 -12.05 15.45 16.61
N ALA A 62 -12.82 16.44 17.08
CA ALA A 62 -14.22 16.26 17.46
C ALA A 62 -15.09 15.79 16.29
N ILE A 63 -14.88 16.32 15.07
CA ILE A 63 -15.59 15.85 13.87
C ILE A 63 -15.31 14.37 13.60
N ARG A 64 -14.03 13.96 13.69
CA ARG A 64 -13.64 12.57 13.45
C ARG A 64 -14.23 11.65 14.52
N THR A 65 -14.23 12.04 15.79
CA THR A 65 -14.73 11.20 16.88
C THR A 65 -16.25 11.10 16.90
N GLU A 66 -16.96 12.21 16.67
CA GLU A 66 -18.43 12.25 16.75
C GLU A 66 -19.13 11.72 15.49
N PHE A 67 -18.53 11.96 14.32
CA PHE A 67 -19.19 11.64 13.04
C PHE A 67 -18.41 10.63 12.19
N GLY A 68 -17.20 10.22 12.60
CA GLY A 68 -16.38 9.30 11.82
C GLY A 68 -15.89 9.88 10.49
N ALA A 69 -15.97 11.21 10.31
CA ALA A 69 -15.64 11.83 9.05
C ALA A 69 -14.12 11.85 8.81
N SER A 70 -13.71 11.69 7.55
CA SER A 70 -12.32 11.76 7.13
C SER A 70 -11.83 13.21 7.15
N ILE A 71 -10.75 13.44 7.89
CA ILE A 71 -10.07 14.73 7.94
C ILE A 71 -9.42 15.02 6.59
N ASP A 72 -8.86 14.00 5.93
CA ASP A 72 -8.24 14.12 4.61
C ASP A 72 -9.26 14.63 3.60
N TRP A 73 -10.43 13.97 3.50
CA TRP A 73 -11.51 14.42 2.62
C TRP A 73 -11.97 15.84 2.97
N LEU A 74 -12.12 16.15 4.25
CA LEU A 74 -12.58 17.47 4.66
C LEU A 74 -11.59 18.57 4.24
N LEU A 75 -10.28 18.31 4.34
CA LEU A 75 -9.23 19.28 4.04
C LEU A 75 -8.83 19.34 2.57
N THR A 76 -8.65 18.20 1.92
CA THR A 76 -8.11 18.09 0.54
C THR A 76 -9.19 17.83 -0.50
N GLY A 77 -10.33 17.25 -0.09
CA GLY A 77 -11.34 16.74 -1.01
C GLY A 77 -11.02 15.36 -1.60
N GLU A 78 -9.92 14.73 -1.20
CA GLU A 78 -9.55 13.38 -1.64
C GLU A 78 -10.25 12.30 -0.80
N GLY A 79 -10.59 11.19 -1.43
CA GLY A 79 -11.36 10.11 -0.80
C GLY A 79 -12.83 10.46 -0.58
N THR A 80 -13.49 9.81 0.38
CA THR A 80 -14.90 10.06 0.70
C THR A 80 -15.08 10.67 2.09
N MET A 81 -16.29 11.17 2.35
CA MET A 81 -16.69 11.81 3.61
C MET A 81 -16.32 11.00 4.85
N PHE A 82 -16.35 9.67 4.79
CA PHE A 82 -16.06 8.79 5.92
C PHE A 82 -14.75 8.00 5.76
N GLY A 83 -13.88 8.43 4.84
CA GLY A 83 -12.58 7.78 4.59
C GLY A 83 -12.69 6.40 3.93
N ARG A 84 -13.90 6.03 3.49
CA ARG A 84 -14.11 4.84 2.67
C ARG A 84 -13.71 5.20 1.25
N ASN A 85 -12.53 4.83 0.80
CA ASN A 85 -12.32 4.84 -0.65
C ASN A 85 -13.24 3.77 -1.24
N ASP A 86 -13.82 4.04 -2.40
CA ASP A 86 -14.38 2.95 -3.19
C ASP A 86 -13.29 1.90 -3.37
N ILE A 87 -13.68 0.62 -3.39
CA ILE A 87 -12.73 -0.43 -3.67
C ILE A 87 -12.15 -0.13 -5.06
N ASP A 88 -10.87 0.21 -5.11
CA ASP A 88 -10.11 0.26 -6.36
C ASP A 88 -10.12 -1.15 -7.00
N LEU A 89 -11.15 -1.40 -7.80
CA LEU A 89 -11.42 -2.69 -8.42
C LEU A 89 -10.32 -3.06 -9.42
N ASP A 90 -9.73 -2.07 -10.09
CA ASP A 90 -8.62 -2.29 -11.02
C ASP A 90 -7.38 -2.74 -10.24
N LEU A 91 -7.07 -2.10 -9.11
CA LEU A 91 -6.00 -2.55 -8.22
C LEU A 91 -6.27 -3.96 -7.71
N LEU A 92 -7.48 -4.26 -7.23
CA LEU A 92 -7.84 -5.58 -6.73
C LEU A 92 -7.68 -6.66 -7.81
N ARG A 93 -8.18 -6.40 -9.03
CA ARG A 93 -8.07 -7.31 -10.16
C ARG A 93 -6.61 -7.55 -10.56
N ASN A 94 -5.78 -6.51 -10.54
CA ASN A 94 -4.34 -6.63 -10.79
C ASN A 94 -3.65 -7.47 -9.71
N ILE A 95 -4.02 -7.31 -8.44
CA ILE A 95 -3.47 -8.10 -7.33
C ILE A 95 -3.81 -9.57 -7.50
N GLU A 96 -5.07 -9.90 -7.79
CA GLU A 96 -5.49 -11.29 -8.03
C GLU A 96 -4.70 -11.91 -9.18
N LEU A 97 -4.52 -11.16 -10.27
CA LEU A 97 -3.72 -11.61 -11.40
C LEU A 97 -2.25 -11.84 -11.02
N TYR A 98 -1.65 -10.91 -10.29
CA TYR A 98 -0.26 -11.02 -9.84
C TYR A 98 -0.06 -12.20 -8.90
N ILE A 99 -1.02 -12.46 -8.02
CA ILE A 99 -1.02 -13.65 -7.15
C ILE A 99 -1.09 -14.92 -8.00
N ALA A 100 -2.03 -15.01 -8.95
CA ALA A 100 -2.19 -16.19 -9.80
C ALA A 100 -0.93 -16.46 -10.64
N VAL A 101 -0.35 -15.41 -11.25
CA VAL A 101 0.88 -15.50 -12.05
C VAL A 101 2.07 -15.87 -11.15
N ALA A 102 2.21 -15.25 -9.98
CA ALA A 102 3.27 -15.57 -9.03
C ALA A 102 3.17 -17.02 -8.56
N ARG A 103 1.98 -17.49 -8.18
CA ARG A 103 1.73 -18.88 -7.79
C ARG A 103 2.15 -19.84 -8.91
N SER A 104 1.68 -19.61 -10.14
CA SER A 104 1.99 -20.49 -11.28
C SER A 104 3.49 -20.49 -11.61
N ALA A 105 4.15 -19.34 -11.54
CA ALA A 105 5.59 -19.23 -11.78
C ALA A 105 6.44 -19.89 -10.69
N VAL A 106 6.02 -19.75 -9.42
CA VAL A 106 6.78 -20.16 -8.24
C VAL A 106 6.48 -21.60 -7.87
N VAL A 107 5.21 -21.96 -7.71
CA VAL A 107 4.75 -23.29 -7.27
C VAL A 107 4.78 -24.30 -8.42
N ASP A 108 4.17 -23.94 -9.55
CA ASP A 108 4.06 -24.86 -10.70
C ASP A 108 5.30 -24.80 -11.61
N GLY A 109 6.17 -23.79 -11.42
CA GLY A 109 7.40 -23.62 -12.18
C GLY A 109 7.19 -23.17 -13.64
N ASP A 110 5.97 -22.73 -13.99
CA ASP A 110 5.52 -22.51 -15.36
C ASP A 110 6.35 -21.42 -16.08
N PRO A 111 6.93 -21.72 -17.26
CA PRO A 111 7.78 -20.77 -17.97
C PRO A 111 7.00 -19.57 -18.53
N THR A 112 5.75 -19.76 -18.94
CA THR A 112 4.85 -18.69 -19.40
C THR A 112 4.53 -17.74 -18.25
N ALA A 113 4.22 -18.28 -17.07
CA ALA A 113 4.00 -17.46 -15.88
C ALA A 113 5.25 -16.67 -15.48
N LYS A 114 6.45 -17.27 -15.59
CA LYS A 114 7.72 -16.55 -15.34
C LYS A 114 7.95 -15.41 -16.32
N ALA A 115 7.66 -15.62 -17.61
CA ALA A 115 7.73 -14.56 -18.61
C ALA A 115 6.72 -13.44 -18.32
N LEU A 116 5.49 -13.80 -17.93
CA LEU A 116 4.45 -12.85 -17.54
C LEU A 116 4.84 -12.03 -16.31
N LEU A 117 5.53 -12.59 -15.32
CA LEU A 117 6.07 -11.82 -14.19
C LEU A 117 7.01 -10.70 -14.65
N LEU A 118 7.93 -11.01 -15.57
CA LEU A 118 8.86 -10.00 -16.11
C LEU A 118 8.12 -8.89 -16.86
N LEU A 119 7.12 -9.26 -17.67
CA LEU A 119 6.27 -8.31 -18.38
C LEU A 119 5.46 -7.43 -17.42
N CYS A 120 4.88 -8.02 -16.38
CA CYS A 120 4.14 -7.30 -15.34
C CYS A 120 5.05 -6.32 -14.57
N GLN A 121 6.27 -6.75 -14.21
CA GLN A 121 7.26 -5.89 -13.54
C GLN A 121 7.64 -4.68 -14.39
N ALA A 122 7.73 -4.86 -15.71
CA ALA A 122 8.01 -3.79 -16.65
C ALA A 122 6.78 -2.91 -16.94
N GLY A 123 5.56 -3.39 -16.69
CA GLY A 123 4.32 -2.63 -16.84
C GLY A 123 3.59 -2.88 -18.14
N HIS A 124 3.99 -3.92 -18.88
CA HIS A 124 3.47 -4.28 -20.19
C HIS A 124 2.38 -5.35 -20.12
N LEU A 125 1.62 -5.39 -19.01
CA LEU A 125 0.56 -6.39 -18.84
C LEU A 125 -0.53 -6.29 -19.92
N GLN A 126 -0.87 -5.07 -20.36
CA GLN A 126 -1.86 -4.89 -21.43
C GLN A 126 -1.41 -5.48 -22.77
N GLU A 127 -0.10 -5.52 -23.04
CA GLU A 127 0.43 -6.14 -24.25
C GLU A 127 0.25 -7.67 -24.19
N ALA A 128 0.36 -8.27 -23.00
CA ALA A 128 0.06 -9.69 -22.82
C ALA A 128 -1.43 -10.01 -23.00
N LEU A 129 -2.33 -9.12 -22.58
CA LEU A 129 -3.78 -9.28 -22.78
C LEU A 129 -4.22 -9.12 -24.25
N ALA A 130 -3.37 -8.58 -25.11
CA ALA A 130 -3.65 -8.50 -26.55
C ALA A 130 -3.41 -9.84 -27.27
N ASP A 131 -2.63 -10.75 -26.67
CA ASP A 131 -2.40 -12.09 -27.20
C ASP A 131 -3.49 -13.05 -26.68
N PRO A 132 -4.31 -13.67 -27.56
CA PRO A 132 -5.33 -14.62 -27.16
C PRO A 132 -4.78 -15.80 -26.35
N ALA A 133 -3.59 -16.32 -26.69
CA ALA A 133 -3.02 -17.48 -26.00
C ALA A 133 -2.59 -17.14 -24.56
N LEU A 134 -2.09 -15.92 -24.34
CA LEU A 134 -1.76 -15.42 -23.00
C LEU A 134 -3.03 -15.09 -22.21
N THR A 135 -4.07 -14.56 -22.86
CA THR A 135 -5.36 -14.32 -22.22
C THR A 135 -5.99 -15.64 -21.74
N ASP A 136 -6.06 -16.66 -22.59
CA ASP A 136 -6.56 -17.99 -22.24
C ASP A 136 -5.75 -18.61 -21.07
N PHE A 137 -4.43 -18.39 -21.07
CA PHE A 137 -3.56 -18.81 -19.97
C PHE A 137 -3.92 -18.11 -18.65
N LEU A 138 -4.10 -16.78 -18.69
CA LEU A 138 -4.46 -15.98 -17.51
C LEU A 138 -5.84 -16.37 -16.95
N GLU A 139 -6.83 -16.60 -17.81
CA GLU A 139 -8.16 -17.06 -17.40
C GLU A 139 -8.12 -18.44 -16.72
N ARG A 140 -7.24 -19.32 -17.16
CA ARG A 140 -7.05 -20.65 -16.55
C ARG A 140 -6.44 -20.58 -15.14
N ILE A 141 -5.55 -19.62 -14.88
CA ILE A 141 -4.87 -19.50 -13.57
C ILE A 141 -5.62 -18.62 -12.57
N ALA A 142 -6.41 -17.64 -13.04
CA ALA A 142 -7.11 -16.65 -12.22
C ALA A 142 -8.01 -17.21 -11.09
N PRO A 143 -8.73 -18.34 -11.24
CA PRO A 143 -9.61 -18.87 -10.19
C PRO A 143 -8.90 -19.34 -8.91
N HIS A 144 -7.57 -19.38 -8.90
CA HIS A 144 -6.75 -19.93 -7.82
C HIS A 144 -6.10 -18.84 -6.95
N SER A 145 -6.61 -17.61 -6.95
CA SER A 145 -6.09 -16.53 -6.11
C SER A 145 -6.45 -16.75 -4.64
N ASP A 146 -5.46 -16.61 -3.75
CA ASP A 146 -5.68 -16.63 -2.30
C ASP A 146 -6.31 -15.30 -1.87
N LEU A 147 -7.59 -15.34 -1.49
CA LEU A 147 -8.35 -14.14 -1.08
C LEU A 147 -7.76 -13.45 0.15
N ASN A 148 -7.15 -14.20 1.08
CA ASN A 148 -6.53 -13.59 2.26
C ASN A 148 -5.27 -12.82 1.86
N LEU A 149 -4.44 -13.42 1.00
CA LEU A 149 -3.28 -12.74 0.43
C LEU A 149 -3.69 -11.52 -0.40
N ALA A 150 -4.76 -11.63 -1.20
CA ALA A 150 -5.26 -10.51 -2.00
C ALA A 150 -5.69 -9.34 -1.11
N ALA A 151 -6.42 -9.61 -0.02
CA ALA A 151 -6.81 -8.60 0.94
C ALA A 151 -5.62 -7.95 1.67
N GLU A 152 -4.62 -8.75 2.05
CA GLU A 152 -3.37 -8.27 2.68
C GLU A 152 -2.59 -7.35 1.75
N LEU A 153 -2.37 -7.79 0.50
CA LEU A 153 -1.66 -7.02 -0.52
C LEU A 153 -2.42 -5.74 -0.89
N TYR A 154 -3.75 -5.80 -0.97
CA TYR A 154 -4.58 -4.64 -1.25
C TYR A 154 -4.43 -3.57 -0.16
N ASN A 155 -4.63 -3.95 1.10
CA ASN A 155 -4.59 -3.00 2.23
C ASN A 155 -3.20 -2.39 2.43
N SER A 156 -2.14 -3.19 2.25
CA SER A 156 -0.76 -2.71 2.39
C SER A 156 -0.34 -1.74 1.28
N HIS A 157 -0.97 -1.80 0.10
CA HIS A 157 -0.55 -1.03 -1.07
C HIS A 157 -1.49 0.12 -1.48
N LEU A 158 -2.60 0.30 -0.75
CA LEU A 158 -3.59 1.35 -1.01
C LEU A 158 -2.97 2.77 -1.00
N TRP A 159 -1.95 2.98 -0.16
CA TRP A 159 -1.40 4.30 0.16
C TRP A 159 -0.23 4.73 -0.73
N TYR A 160 0.23 3.88 -1.67
CA TYR A 160 1.36 4.23 -2.54
C TYR A 160 0.89 5.00 -3.78
N HIS A 161 1.28 6.26 -3.91
CA HIS A 161 0.86 7.09 -5.05
C HIS A 161 1.65 6.85 -6.35
N ASP A 162 2.86 6.28 -6.28
CA ASP A 162 3.63 5.92 -7.49
C ASP A 162 3.16 4.55 -8.04
N PRO A 163 2.54 4.50 -9.23
CA PRO A 163 2.03 3.26 -9.81
C PRO A 163 3.13 2.23 -10.13
N THR A 164 4.34 2.68 -10.46
CA THR A 164 5.45 1.79 -10.82
C THR A 164 6.02 1.15 -9.57
N PHE A 165 6.24 1.95 -8.52
CA PHE A 165 6.67 1.43 -7.22
C PHE A 165 5.64 0.46 -6.64
N ARG A 166 4.35 0.85 -6.62
CA ARG A 166 3.25 0.01 -6.12
C ARG A 166 3.23 -1.35 -6.80
N ARG A 167 3.29 -1.37 -8.13
CA ARG A 167 3.28 -2.60 -8.95
C ARG A 167 4.48 -3.51 -8.70
N ARG A 168 5.70 -2.96 -8.65
CA ARG A 168 6.92 -3.74 -8.37
C ARG A 168 6.89 -4.36 -6.98
N ASN A 169 6.44 -3.59 -5.99
CA ASN A 169 6.34 -4.06 -4.61
C ASN A 169 5.29 -5.18 -4.48
N LEU A 170 4.11 -5.01 -5.08
CA LEU A 170 3.06 -6.04 -5.13
C LEU A 170 3.56 -7.37 -5.71
N LEU A 171 4.22 -7.33 -6.87
CA LEU A 171 4.76 -8.52 -7.51
C LEU A 171 5.83 -9.19 -6.63
N ALA A 172 6.74 -8.42 -6.05
CA ALA A 172 7.77 -8.94 -5.17
C ALA A 172 7.17 -9.59 -3.91
N ALA A 173 6.16 -8.97 -3.30
CA ALA A 173 5.47 -9.49 -2.13
C ALA A 173 4.72 -10.80 -2.44
N ALA A 174 4.00 -10.85 -3.57
CA ALA A 174 3.30 -12.06 -4.01
C ALA A 174 4.29 -13.21 -4.29
N GLN A 175 5.41 -12.94 -4.96
CA GLN A 175 6.46 -13.95 -5.18
C GLN A 175 7.06 -14.45 -3.86
N ALA A 176 7.42 -13.52 -2.96
CA ALA A 176 8.01 -13.87 -1.66
C ALA A 176 7.08 -14.74 -0.81
N HIS A 177 5.77 -14.48 -0.84
CA HIS A 177 4.77 -15.29 -0.14
C HIS A 177 4.81 -16.76 -0.59
N PHE A 178 4.80 -17.02 -1.90
CA PHE A 178 4.85 -18.39 -2.41
C PHE A 178 6.24 -19.04 -2.28
N GLU A 179 7.32 -18.27 -2.41
CA GLU A 179 8.68 -18.78 -2.18
C GLU A 179 8.87 -19.24 -0.72
N ALA A 180 8.31 -18.51 0.25
CA ALA A 180 8.37 -18.89 1.67
C ALA A 180 7.57 -20.16 2.00
N GLN A 181 6.55 -20.48 1.19
CA GLN A 181 5.69 -21.65 1.38
C GLN A 181 6.12 -22.88 0.59
N LYS A 182 7.06 -22.73 -0.36
CA LYS A 182 7.68 -23.90 -0.97
C LYS A 182 8.18 -24.78 0.17
N PRO A 183 7.82 -26.07 0.20
CA PRO A 183 8.48 -26.98 1.10
C PRO A 183 9.97 -26.85 0.78
N HIS A 184 10.75 -26.24 1.69
CA HIS A 184 12.19 -26.36 1.64
C HIS A 184 12.42 -27.83 1.38
N ASP A 185 13.07 -28.16 0.27
CA ASP A 185 13.37 -29.53 -0.07
C ASP A 185 14.40 -30.00 0.96
N LYS A 186 13.92 -30.32 2.16
CA LYS A 186 14.72 -30.75 3.31
C LYS A 186 15.50 -31.98 2.86
N ARG A 187 14.94 -32.78 1.94
CA ARG A 187 15.59 -33.93 1.31
C ARG A 187 16.76 -33.53 0.41
N ALA A 188 16.63 -32.51 -0.45
CA ALA A 188 17.78 -31.99 -1.20
C ALA A 188 18.84 -31.35 -0.30
N ALA A 189 18.43 -30.66 0.78
CA ALA A 189 19.35 -30.12 1.78
C ALA A 189 20.11 -31.23 2.53
N PHE A 190 19.45 -32.33 2.90
CA PHE A 190 20.10 -33.49 3.52
C PHE A 190 20.92 -34.33 2.54
N ALA A 191 20.52 -34.43 1.27
CA ALA A 191 21.30 -35.12 0.23
C ALA A 191 22.62 -34.40 -0.08
N ASN A 192 22.61 -33.06 -0.07
CA ASN A 192 23.84 -32.27 -0.20
C ASN A 192 24.75 -32.36 1.05
N MET A 193 24.19 -32.62 2.24
CA MET A 193 24.98 -32.90 3.45
C MET A 193 25.60 -34.30 3.47
N ALA A 194 25.00 -35.29 2.81
CA ALA A 194 25.56 -36.64 2.71
C ALA A 194 26.79 -36.71 1.78
N ASN A 195 26.87 -35.81 0.78
CA ASN A 195 27.98 -35.76 -0.18
C ASN A 195 29.08 -34.76 0.21
N SER A 196 28.86 -33.89 1.19
CA SER A 196 29.89 -33.01 1.72
C SER A 196 30.62 -33.70 2.86
N THR A 197 31.61 -34.52 2.52
CA THR A 197 32.65 -34.88 3.51
C THR A 197 33.40 -33.60 3.85
N VAL A 198 32.96 -32.90 4.89
CA VAL A 198 33.71 -31.80 5.47
C VAL A 198 34.99 -32.40 6.01
N GLN A 199 36.08 -32.29 5.24
CA GLN A 199 37.42 -32.57 5.75
C GLN A 199 37.76 -31.48 6.76
N ILE A 200 37.53 -31.79 8.04
CA ILE A 200 38.03 -30.99 9.15
C ILE A 200 39.53 -31.29 9.25
N ASN A 201 40.34 -30.45 8.60
CA ASN A 201 41.79 -30.51 8.74
C ASN A 201 42.17 -30.11 10.18
N PHE A 202 42.42 -31.09 11.03
CA PHE A 202 43.12 -30.88 12.30
C PHE A 202 44.62 -30.71 12.02
N GLY A 203 44.97 -29.57 11.41
CA GLY A 203 46.36 -29.10 11.32
C GLY A 203 46.73 -28.42 12.64
N GLY A 204 47.72 -28.97 13.34
CA GLY A 204 48.09 -28.58 14.69
C GLY A 204 48.43 -27.10 14.88
N SER A 205 47.96 -26.56 16.00
CA SER A 205 48.59 -25.49 16.78
C SER A 205 48.88 -24.17 16.04
N GLN A 206 47.83 -23.37 15.78
CA GLN A 206 48.02 -21.91 15.75
C GLN A 206 48.21 -21.39 17.18
N ARG A 207 49.48 -21.23 17.58
CA ARG A 207 49.86 -20.48 18.79
C ARG A 207 49.64 -18.99 18.50
N ASN A 208 48.60 -18.41 19.10
CA ASN A 208 48.53 -16.96 19.27
C ASN A 208 49.63 -16.54 20.26
N ALA A 209 50.76 -16.11 19.72
CA ALA A 209 51.82 -15.48 20.50
C ALA A 209 51.39 -14.06 20.87
N GLY A 210 50.81 -13.92 22.07
CA GLY A 210 50.78 -12.64 22.77
C GLY A 210 52.22 -12.24 23.09
N ARG A 211 52.66 -11.09 22.56
CA ARG A 211 53.98 -10.54 22.84
C ARG A 211 53.80 -9.23 23.60
N ASP A 212 53.89 -9.40 24.92
CA ASP A 212 54.50 -8.52 25.92
C ASP A 212 54.81 -7.08 25.51
N TYR A 213 54.12 -6.13 26.15
CA TYR A 213 54.57 -4.75 26.31
C TYR A 213 54.87 -4.50 27.79
N TYR A 214 56.13 -4.28 28.13
CA TYR A 214 56.56 -3.58 29.35
C TYR A 214 57.63 -2.53 29.01
N GLU A 215 57.23 -1.27 29.26
CA GLU A 215 57.92 -0.06 29.74
C GLU A 215 59.24 0.46 29.15
N LYS A 216 59.23 1.78 28.88
CA LYS A 216 59.90 2.79 29.73
C LYS A 216 59.02 4.02 29.90
#